data_AF-A0A4P6FMR9-F1
#
_entry.id   AF-A0A4P6FMR9-F1
#
_cell.length_a   1.000
_cell.length_b   1.000
_cell.length_c   1.000
_cell.angle_alpha   90.00
_cell.angle_beta   90.00
_cell.angle_gamma   90.00
#
_symmetry.space_group_name_H-M   'P 1'
#
loop_
_entity.id
_entity.type
_entity.pdbx_description
1 polymer ?
#
loop_
_entity_poly.entity_id
_entity_poly.type
_entity_poly.pdbx_seq_one_letter_code
_entity_poly.pdbx_strand_id
1 'polypeptide(L)' 'MPRDDRPYYLARAEWELTRARASEHPDAARAHALLAGYYFDRVFGDPPADGDAGQPGAAE' A
#
# COMPACT_ATOMS: atom_id res chain seq x y z
N MET A 1 6.70 -24.47 1.14
CA MET A 1 6.62 -23.40 2.15
C MET A 1 5.96 -22.20 1.47
N PRO A 2 4.78 -21.73 1.93
CA PRO A 2 4.26 -20.46 1.44
C PRO A 2 5.32 -19.39 1.72
N ARG A 3 5.67 -18.58 0.71
CA ARG A 3 6.61 -17.48 0.90
C ARG A 3 5.88 -16.44 1.74
N ASP A 4 6.43 -16.15 2.90
CA ASP A 4 5.97 -15.04 3.72
C ASP A 4 6.40 -13.75 3.02
N ASP A 5 5.48 -13.13 2.30
CA ASP A 5 5.74 -11.89 1.54
C ASP A 5 5.71 -10.64 2.47
N ARG A 6 5.41 -10.79 3.77
CA ARG A 6 5.36 -9.68 4.72
C ARG A 6 6.65 -8.84 4.78
N PRO A 7 7.86 -9.44 4.78
CA PRO A 7 9.10 -8.65 4.76
C PRO A 7 9.24 -7.79 3.50
N TYR A 8 8.78 -8.30 2.35
CA TYR A 8 8.77 -7.53 1.10
C TYR A 8 7.82 -6.34 1.19
N TYR A 9 6.59 -6.56 1.66
CA TYR A 9 5.60 -5.50 1.78
C TYR A 9 6.02 -4.44 2.80
N LEU A 10 6.61 -4.85 3.93
CA LEU A 10 7.12 -3.90 4.92
C LEU A 10 8.23 -3.02 4.35
N ALA A 11 9.25 -3.63 3.73
CA ALA A 11 10.34 -2.89 3.10
C ALA A 11 9.85 -1.92 2.02
N ARG A 12 8.82 -2.34 1.25
CA ARG A 12 8.22 -1.50 0.23
C ARG A 12 7.43 -0.33 0.84
N ALA A 13 6.66 -0.56 1.90
CA ALA A 13 5.91 0.48 2.60
C ALA A 13 6.83 1.59 3.13
N GLU A 14 7.92 1.22 3.79
CA GLU A 14 8.90 2.17 4.35
C GLU A 14 9.58 3.01 3.25
N TRP A 15 9.87 2.39 2.10
CA TRP A 15 10.44 3.07 0.96
C TRP A 15 9.49 4.11 0.35
N GLU A 16 8.22 3.76 0.17
CA GLU A 16 7.19 4.70 -0.31
C GLU A 16 6.97 5.85 0.69
N LEU A 17 6.96 5.56 1.99
CA LEU A 17 6.84 6.60 3.02
C LEU A 17 8.02 7.57 3.00
N THR A 18 9.23 7.06 2.75
CA THR A 18 10.43 7.90 2.58
C THR A 18 10.29 8.81 1.36
N ARG A 19 9.78 8.30 0.23
CA ARG A 19 9.52 9.11 -0.97
C ARG A 19 8.41 10.14 -0.79
N ALA A 20 7.38 9.80 -0.02
CA ALA A 20 6.31 10.73 0.31
C ALA A 20 6.86 11.96 1.05
N ARG A 21 7.73 11.72 2.05
CA ARG A 21 8.39 12.77 2.85
C ARG A 21 9.40 13.60 2.04
N ALA A 22 10.07 12.98 1.06
CA ALA A 22 11.07 13.64 0.22
C ALA A 22 10.48 14.36 -1.00
N SER A 23 9.19 14.15 -1.33
CA SER A 23 8.58 14.76 -2.51
C SER A 23 8.26 16.23 -2.30
N GLU A 24 8.70 17.06 -3.25
CA GLU A 24 8.37 18.50 -3.29
C GLU A 24 7.01 18.77 -3.94
N HIS A 25 6.52 17.85 -4.78
CA HIS A 25 5.20 17.97 -5.41
C HIS A 25 4.12 17.35 -4.53
N PRO A 26 3.05 18.10 -4.16
CA PRO A 26 2.04 17.62 -3.22
C PRO A 26 1.31 16.36 -3.70
N ASP A 27 0.97 16.27 -4.99
CA ASP A 27 0.31 15.08 -5.53
C ASP A 27 1.22 13.85 -5.56
N ALA A 28 2.53 14.03 -5.75
CA ALA A 28 3.49 12.93 -5.68
C ALA A 28 3.64 12.43 -4.24
N ALA A 29 3.73 13.37 -3.27
CA ALA A 29 3.75 13.04 -1.86
C ALA A 29 2.50 12.23 -1.46
N ARG A 30 1.32 12.65 -1.93
CA ARG A 30 0.06 11.94 -1.71
C ARG A 30 0.05 10.55 -2.34
N ALA A 31 0.51 10.42 -3.59
CA ALA A 31 0.56 9.14 -4.27
C ALA A 31 1.47 8.13 -3.52
N HIS A 32 2.65 8.57 -3.10
CA HIS A 32 3.56 7.74 -2.31
C HIS A 32 2.96 7.36 -0.93
N ALA A 33 2.27 8.29 -0.27
CA ALA A 33 1.61 8.01 1.00
C ALA A 33 0.49 6.95 0.86
N LEU A 34 -0.30 7.00 -0.22
CA LEU A 34 -1.33 6.00 -0.52
C LEU A 34 -0.72 4.61 -0.77
N LEU A 35 0.37 4.54 -1.53
CA LEU A 35 1.09 3.28 -1.76
C LEU A 35 1.67 2.71 -0.46
N ALA A 36 2.23 3.56 0.41
CA ALA A 36 2.74 3.12 1.72
C ALA A 36 1.61 2.48 2.57
N GLY A 37 0.43 3.11 2.61
CA GLY A 37 -0.74 2.55 3.29
C GLY A 37 -1.14 1.18 2.76
N TYR A 38 -1.28 1.06 1.44
CA TYR A 38 -1.60 -0.22 0.78
C TYR A 38 -0.63 -1.36 1.11
N TYR A 39 0.66 -1.05 1.23
CA TYR A 39 1.66 -2.05 1.61
C TYR A 39 1.61 -2.38 3.12
N PHE A 40 1.34 -1.39 3.99
CA PHE A 40 1.12 -1.64 5.41
C PHE A 40 -0.12 -2.49 5.68
N ASP A 41 -1.21 -2.28 4.94
CA ASP A 41 -2.42 -3.08 5.06
C ASP A 41 -2.16 -4.56 4.76
N ARG A 42 -1.18 -4.89 3.90
CA ARG A 42 -0.78 -6.28 3.67
C ARG A 42 0.08 -6.90 4.78
N VAL A 43 0.73 -6.08 5.60
CA VAL A 43 1.59 -6.54 6.69
C VAL A 43 0.80 -6.62 7.99
N PHE A 44 -0.04 -5.62 8.24
CA PHE A 44 -0.73 -5.39 9.51
C PHE A 44 -2.25 -5.42 9.41
N GLY A 45 -2.81 -5.33 8.21
CA GLY A 45 -4.24 -5.48 8.02
C GLY A 45 -4.65 -6.92 8.28
N ASP A 46 -5.87 -7.08 8.76
CA ASP A 46 -6.47 -8.41 8.84
C ASP A 46 -6.53 -9.00 7.42
N PRO A 47 -6.30 -10.32 7.27
CA PRO A 47 -6.57 -10.96 5.99
C PRO A 47 -8.00 -10.60 5.60
N PRO A 48 -8.24 -10.17 4.35
CA PRO A 48 -9.59 -9.83 3.93
C PRO A 48 -10.47 -11.03 4.26
N ALA A 49 -11.51 -10.81 5.08
CA ALA A 49 -12.60 -11.76 5.14
C ALA A 49 -13.03 -11.97 3.69
N ASP A 50 -12.78 -13.16 3.14
CA ASP A 50 -12.90 -13.46 1.71
C ASP A 50 -14.13 -12.75 1.11
N GLY A 51 -13.95 -11.65 0.38
CA GLY A 51 -15.13 -10.87 -0.03
C GLY A 51 -14.96 -9.52 -0.72
N ASP A 52 -13.90 -8.75 -0.48
CA ASP A 52 -13.78 -7.42 -1.13
C ASP A 52 -12.44 -7.26 -1.86
N ALA A 53 -12.31 -8.04 -2.94
CA ALA A 53 -11.42 -7.65 -4.03
C ALA A 53 -12.02 -6.39 -4.65
N GLY A 54 -11.45 -5.23 -4.29
CA GLY A 54 -11.85 -3.92 -4.78
C GLY A 54 -12.22 -3.95 -6.27
N GLN A 55 -13.52 -3.86 -6.54
CA GLN A 55 -14.01 -3.56 -7.87
C GLN A 55 -13.89 -2.05 -8.08
N PRO A 56 -13.21 -1.58 -9.15
CA PRO A 56 -13.30 -0.19 -9.55
C PRO A 56 -14.70 0.02 -10.12
N GLY A 57 -15.60 0.58 -9.32
CA GLY A 57 -16.89 1.08 -9.77
C GLY A 57 -16.71 2.36 -10.59
N ALA A 58 -16.20 2.24 -11.82
CA ALA A 58 -16.56 3.16 -12.88
C ALA A 58 -17.92 2.70 -13.42
N ALA A 59 -18.96 3.50 -13.19
CA ALA A 59 -20.21 3.40 -13.92
C ALA A 59 -20.67 4.82 -14.27
N GLU A 60 -21.00 4.95 -15.54
CA GLU A 60 -21.30 6.15 -16.34
C GLU A 60 -22.55 6.92 -15.89
#